data_AF-A0A6I2U8D5-F1
#
_entry.id   AF-A0A6I2U8D5-F1
#
_cell.length_a   1.000
_cell.length_b   1.000
_cell.length_c   1.000
_cell.angle_alpha   90.00
_cell.angle_beta   90.00
_cell.angle_gamma   90.00
#
_symmetry.space_group_name_H-M   'P 1'
#
loop_
_entity.id
_entity.type
_entity.pdbx_description
1 polymer ?
#
loop_
_entity_poly.entity_id
_entity_poly.type
_entity_poly.pdbx_seq_one_letter_code
_entity_poly.pdbx_strand_id
1 'polypeptide(L)'
;MLTSGMTGYVPNKSDSAAAFSWDALFQSIGDPHVNDETNASFDSQISKVFQVRGANGLWIAMADRWLPHIPVDARLADVFTRVIGSTYEPEKYTATKEERREMYRANELENANTSHSQYVWLPIHITPPSETHSMGRNSIIWYDSWKWEDFV
;
A
#
# COMPACT_ATOMS: atom_id res chain seq x y z
N MET A 1 4.88 -6.16 -9.30
CA MET A 1 5.32 -4.84 -8.79
C MET A 1 4.33 -4.38 -7.75
N LEU A 2 4.78 -3.85 -6.62
CA LEU A 2 3.92 -3.24 -5.60
C LEU A 2 4.27 -1.75 -5.51
N THR A 3 3.27 -0.89 -5.45
CA THR A 3 3.44 0.57 -5.44
C THR A 3 2.45 1.25 -4.49
N SER A 4 2.77 2.45 -4.04
CA SER A 4 1.85 3.35 -3.34
C SER A 4 1.56 4.60 -4.18
N GLY A 5 0.48 5.31 -3.83
CA GLY A 5 0.20 6.65 -4.31
C GLY A 5 1.12 7.73 -3.69
N MET A 6 1.12 8.91 -4.30
CA MET A 6 2.02 10.02 -3.94
C MET A 6 1.41 10.92 -2.84
N THR A 7 1.24 10.40 -1.63
CA THR A 7 0.56 11.09 -0.51
C THR A 7 1.50 11.58 0.60
N GLY A 8 2.80 11.68 0.32
CA GLY A 8 3.79 12.05 1.34
C GLY A 8 3.96 10.95 2.39
N TYR A 9 3.99 11.32 3.68
CA TYR A 9 4.10 10.35 4.78
C TYR A 9 2.78 9.68 5.14
N VAL A 10 1.64 10.23 4.72
CA VAL A 10 0.31 9.66 4.96
C VAL A 10 0.16 8.40 4.10
N PRO A 11 -0.01 7.20 4.68
CA PRO A 11 -0.22 5.98 3.88
C PRO A 11 -1.51 6.02 3.05
N ASN A 12 -1.55 5.18 2.02
CA ASN A 12 -2.64 5.12 1.06
C ASN A 12 -2.81 3.70 0.53
N LYS A 13 -3.80 3.51 -0.34
CA LYS A 13 -4.10 2.24 -0.95
C LYS A 13 -2.99 1.85 -1.92
N SER A 14 -2.29 0.76 -1.61
CA SER A 14 -1.29 0.21 -2.52
C SER A 14 -1.96 -0.38 -3.76
N ASP A 15 -1.20 -0.43 -4.85
CA ASP A 15 -1.56 -1.20 -6.03
C ASP A 15 -0.51 -2.28 -6.27
N SER A 16 -0.98 -3.47 -6.66
CA SER A 16 -0.15 -4.52 -7.19
C SER A 16 -0.35 -4.53 -8.70
N ALA A 17 0.74 -4.52 -9.45
CA ALA A 17 0.71 -4.59 -10.91
C ALA A 17 1.59 -5.73 -11.44
N ALA A 18 1.16 -6.39 -12.51
CA ALA A 18 1.83 -7.54 -13.12
C ALA A 18 2.02 -7.35 -14.63
N ALA A 19 3.07 -7.95 -15.17
CA ALA A 19 3.40 -7.98 -16.59
C ALA A 19 4.03 -9.33 -16.94
N PHE A 20 3.98 -9.73 -18.21
CA PHE A 20 4.61 -10.97 -18.68
C PHE A 20 6.15 -10.87 -18.71
N SER A 21 6.69 -9.66 -18.82
CA SER A 21 8.11 -9.36 -18.81
C SER A 21 8.34 -7.94 -18.26
N TRP A 22 9.58 -7.63 -17.91
CA TRP A 22 9.95 -6.34 -17.32
C TRP A 22 9.80 -5.15 -18.29
N ASP A 23 9.80 -5.42 -19.59
CA ASP A 23 9.65 -4.45 -20.68
C ASP A 23 8.23 -4.40 -21.26
N ALA A 24 7.30 -5.21 -20.74
CA ALA A 24 5.90 -5.20 -21.14
C ALA A 24 5.06 -4.23 -20.30
N LEU A 25 3.85 -3.93 -20.77
CA LEU A 25 2.89 -3.12 -20.03
C LEU A 25 2.48 -3.82 -18.72
N PHE A 26 2.64 -3.10 -17.61
CA PHE A 26 2.14 -3.53 -16.32
C PHE A 26 0.64 -3.23 -16.22
N GLN A 27 -0.14 -4.26 -15.91
CA GLN A 27 -1.55 -4.15 -15.60
C GLN A 27 -1.74 -4.17 -14.09
N SER A 28 -2.51 -3.22 -13.55
CA SER A 28 -2.99 -3.29 -12.17
C SER A 28 -3.80 -4.56 -11.96
N ILE A 29 -3.42 -5.34 -10.95
CA ILE A 29 -4.14 -6.50 -10.42
C ILE A 29 -4.81 -6.16 -9.07
N GLY A 30 -4.85 -4.87 -8.72
CA GLY A 30 -5.58 -4.32 -7.59
C GLY A 30 -4.79 -4.28 -6.29
N ASP A 31 -5.51 -3.92 -5.23
CA ASP A 31 -4.96 -3.77 -3.89
C ASP A 31 -4.54 -5.11 -3.28
N PRO A 32 -3.28 -5.27 -2.88
CA PRO A 32 -2.82 -6.50 -2.26
C PRO A 32 -3.27 -6.63 -0.80
N HIS A 33 -3.66 -5.57 -0.10
CA HIS A 33 -3.99 -5.63 1.33
C HIS A 33 -5.41 -6.14 1.56
N VAL A 34 -5.52 -7.39 1.99
CA VAL A 34 -6.80 -8.07 2.17
C VAL A 34 -7.43 -7.62 3.49
N ASN A 35 -8.69 -7.17 3.41
CA ASN A 35 -9.48 -6.70 4.56
C ASN A 35 -8.87 -5.49 5.28
N ASP A 36 -8.05 -4.69 4.60
CA ASP A 36 -7.67 -3.38 5.12
C ASP A 36 -8.83 -2.38 4.92
N GLU A 37 -9.66 -2.22 5.95
CA GLU A 37 -10.79 -1.30 5.93
C GLU A 37 -10.36 0.16 5.75
N THR A 38 -9.11 0.49 6.09
CA THR A 38 -8.58 1.87 5.98
C THR A 38 -8.18 2.24 4.56
N ASN A 39 -8.02 1.27 3.65
CA ASN A 39 -7.37 1.50 2.35
C ASN A 39 -6.06 2.31 2.50
N ALA A 40 -5.31 2.06 3.57
CA ALA A 40 -4.05 2.72 3.89
C ALA A 40 -2.90 1.71 4.04
N SER A 41 -3.03 0.56 3.38
CA SER A 41 -2.03 -0.51 3.38
C SER A 41 -1.60 -0.92 4.80
N PHE A 42 -2.58 -1.13 5.67
CA PHE A 42 -2.39 -1.35 7.12
C PHE A 42 -1.57 -0.25 7.80
N ASP A 43 -1.86 1.00 7.45
CA ASP A 43 -1.17 2.20 7.95
C ASP A 43 0.35 2.14 7.70
N SER A 44 0.74 1.78 6.47
CA SER A 44 2.15 1.63 6.08
C SER A 44 2.37 1.89 4.58
N GLN A 45 3.62 2.04 4.14
CA GLN A 45 3.99 2.17 2.72
C GLN A 45 5.09 1.16 2.37
N ILE A 46 4.85 0.29 1.38
CA ILE A 46 5.79 -0.77 1.00
C ILE A 46 7.08 -0.16 0.43
N SER A 47 8.21 -0.53 1.01
CA SER A 47 9.55 -0.06 0.60
C SER A 47 10.41 -1.17 0.02
N LYS A 48 10.14 -2.44 0.36
CA LYS A 48 10.90 -3.57 -0.18
C LYS A 48 10.09 -4.85 -0.21
N VAL A 49 10.39 -5.71 -1.19
CA VAL A 49 9.96 -7.10 -1.22
C VAL A 49 11.20 -8.00 -1.30
N PHE A 50 11.25 -9.06 -0.51
CA PHE A 50 12.36 -10.01 -0.55
C PHE A 50 11.89 -11.45 -0.31
N GLN A 51 12.62 -12.40 -0.88
CA GLN A 51 12.37 -13.83 -0.68
C GLN A 51 13.13 -14.34 0.54
N VAL A 52 12.48 -15.18 1.36
CA VAL A 52 13.13 -15.86 2.47
C VAL A 52 13.85 -17.11 1.95
N ARG A 53 15.17 -17.15 2.10
CA ARG A 53 15.98 -18.30 1.64
C ARG A 53 15.67 -19.54 2.47
N GLY A 54 15.48 -20.66 1.80
CA GLY A 54 15.16 -21.95 2.45
C GLY A 54 13.69 -22.12 2.85
N ALA A 55 12.85 -21.11 2.63
CA ALA A 55 11.44 -21.10 3.04
C ALA A 55 10.52 -21.21 1.82
N ASN A 56 10.65 -22.31 1.05
CA ASN A 56 9.86 -22.70 -0.13
C ASN A 56 8.93 -21.64 -0.75
N GLY A 57 9.49 -20.58 -1.36
CA GLY A 57 8.69 -19.59 -2.09
C GLY A 57 8.03 -18.49 -1.24
N LEU A 58 8.35 -18.38 0.05
CA LEU A 58 7.90 -17.29 0.92
C LEU A 58 8.53 -15.96 0.52
N TRP A 59 7.67 -14.96 0.29
CA TRP A 59 8.04 -13.57 0.06
C TRP A 59 7.51 -12.70 1.19
N ILE A 60 8.28 -11.69 1.58
CA ILE A 60 7.91 -10.72 2.61
C ILE A 60 7.86 -9.34 1.99
N ALA A 61 6.75 -8.64 2.21
CA ALA A 61 6.66 -7.20 2.02
C ALA A 61 7.14 -6.51 3.30
N MET A 62 8.15 -5.66 3.17
CA MET A 62 8.59 -4.72 4.19
C MET A 62 8.03 -3.34 3.84
N ALA A 63 7.38 -2.73 4.81
CA ALA A 63 6.77 -1.42 4.70
C ALA A 63 7.16 -0.53 5.88
N ASP A 64 7.20 0.76 5.62
CA ASP A 64 7.47 1.80 6.61
C ASP A 64 6.15 2.38 7.12
N ARG A 65 5.99 2.42 8.45
CA ARG A 65 4.97 3.22 9.13
C ARG A 65 5.63 4.51 9.60
N TRP A 66 5.57 5.52 8.74
CA TRP A 66 6.35 6.75 8.89
C TRP A 66 6.02 7.55 10.15
N LEU A 67 4.73 7.76 10.43
CA LEU A 67 4.25 8.62 11.51
C LEU A 67 3.23 7.86 12.39
N PRO A 68 3.67 6.90 13.22
CA PRO A 68 2.77 5.99 13.95
C PRO A 68 1.86 6.68 14.99
N HIS A 69 2.13 7.94 15.31
CA HIS A 69 1.29 8.75 16.22
C HIS A 69 0.10 9.40 15.51
N ILE A 70 0.02 9.29 14.18
CA ILE A 70 -1.04 9.84 13.34
C ILE A 70 -1.67 8.68 12.56
N PRO A 71 -2.58 7.91 13.18
CA PRO A 71 -3.22 6.81 12.49
C PRO A 71 -4.11 7.34 11.36
N VAL A 72 -4.02 6.71 10.18
CA VAL A 72 -4.85 7.05 9.03
C VAL A 72 -6.08 6.16 8.98
N ASP A 73 -7.26 6.79 8.97
CA ASP A 73 -8.52 6.11 8.73
C ASP A 73 -8.90 6.12 7.23
N ALA A 74 -9.94 5.35 6.88
CA ALA A 74 -10.45 5.23 5.52
C ALA A 74 -10.83 6.57 4.89
N ARG A 75 -11.36 7.50 5.70
CA ARG A 75 -11.84 8.79 5.23
C ARG A 75 -10.66 9.69 4.88
N LEU A 76 -9.64 9.73 5.72
CA LEU A 76 -8.45 10.52 5.49
C LEU A 76 -7.68 9.99 4.26
N ALA A 77 -7.52 8.67 4.14
CA ALA A 77 -6.92 8.04 2.97
C ALA A 77 -7.69 8.39 1.66
N ASP A 78 -9.02 8.36 1.71
CA ASP A 78 -9.88 8.78 0.59
C ASP A 78 -9.72 10.26 0.24
N VAL A 79 -9.69 11.15 1.24
CA VAL A 79 -9.48 12.59 1.04
C VAL A 79 -8.16 12.85 0.32
N PHE A 80 -7.06 12.22 0.76
CA PHE A 80 -5.76 12.34 0.09
C PHE A 80 -5.83 11.84 -1.35
N THR A 81 -6.41 10.66 -1.55
CA THR A 81 -6.56 10.04 -2.88
C THR A 81 -7.33 10.95 -3.83
N ARG A 82 -8.49 11.48 -3.41
CA ARG A 82 -9.32 12.36 -4.25
C ARG A 82 -8.69 13.73 -4.48
N VAL A 83 -8.06 14.33 -3.47
CA VAL A 83 -7.42 15.63 -3.62
C VAL A 83 -6.26 15.55 -4.61
N ILE A 84 -5.35 14.58 -4.43
CA ILE A 84 -4.21 14.38 -5.34
C ILE A 84 -4.72 13.93 -6.71
N GLY A 85 -5.61 12.93 -6.74
CA GLY A 85 -6.21 12.43 -7.97
C GLY A 85 -6.90 13.51 -8.79
N SER A 86 -7.60 14.46 -8.17
CA SER A 86 -8.29 15.54 -8.88
C SER A 86 -7.35 16.50 -9.62
N THR A 87 -6.06 16.52 -9.26
CA THR A 87 -5.04 17.31 -9.97
C THR A 87 -4.57 16.62 -11.26
N TYR A 88 -4.54 15.29 -11.30
CA TYR A 88 -3.97 14.51 -12.40
C TYR A 88 -5.03 13.82 -13.29
N GLU A 89 -6.17 13.45 -12.70
CA GLU A 89 -7.31 12.78 -13.33
C GLU A 89 -8.63 13.48 -12.95
N PRO A 90 -8.83 14.75 -13.35
CA PRO A 90 -10.00 15.56 -12.93
C PRO A 90 -11.35 14.99 -13.40
N GLU A 91 -11.36 14.16 -14.44
CA GLU A 91 -12.56 13.47 -14.93
C GLU A 91 -13.02 12.33 -14.00
N LYS A 92 -12.10 11.79 -13.19
CA LYS A 92 -12.36 10.65 -12.30
C LYS A 92 -12.50 11.08 -10.84
N TYR A 93 -11.74 12.08 -10.42
CA TYR A 93 -11.69 12.52 -9.04
C TYR A 93 -12.07 13.98 -8.90
N THR A 94 -12.89 14.27 -7.89
CA THR A 94 -13.24 15.63 -7.49
C THR A 94 -12.94 15.84 -6.01
N ALA A 95 -12.52 17.06 -5.68
CA ALA A 95 -12.23 17.46 -4.32
C ALA A 95 -12.64 18.91 -4.09
N THR A 96 -13.31 19.15 -2.97
CA THR A 96 -13.74 20.46 -2.49
C THR A 96 -12.56 21.29 -2.00
N LYS A 97 -12.76 22.59 -1.81
CA LYS A 97 -11.72 23.47 -1.23
C LYS A 97 -11.44 23.10 0.22
N GLU A 98 -12.46 22.64 0.93
CA GLU A 98 -12.42 22.19 2.32
C GLU A 98 -11.53 20.95 2.45
N GLU A 99 -11.72 19.94 1.61
CA GLU A 99 -10.91 18.72 1.58
C GLU A 99 -9.45 19.01 1.21
N ARG A 100 -9.21 19.94 0.28
CA ARG A 100 -7.83 20.39 -0.01
C ARG A 100 -7.16 20.98 1.22
N ARG A 101 -7.86 21.87 1.95
CA ARG A 101 -7.35 22.46 3.19
C ARG A 101 -7.12 21.42 4.26
N GLU A 102 -7.99 20.42 4.37
CA GLU A 102 -7.81 19.30 5.29
C GLU A 102 -6.56 18.49 4.95
N MET A 103 -6.40 18.07 3.70
CA MET A 103 -5.22 17.33 3.24
C MET A 103 -3.93 18.11 3.56
N TYR A 104 -3.89 19.42 3.26
CA TYR A 104 -2.70 20.24 3.57
C TYR A 104 -2.40 20.32 5.07
N ARG A 105 -3.41 20.33 5.94
CA ARG A 105 -3.22 20.33 7.41
C ARG A 105 -2.75 18.99 7.93
N ALA A 106 -3.24 17.90 7.36
CA ALA A 106 -2.88 16.54 7.76
C ALA A 106 -1.52 16.10 7.19
N ASN A 107 -1.05 16.75 6.12
CA ASN A 107 0.20 16.42 5.46
C ASN A 107 1.38 17.05 6.23
N GLU A 108 1.85 16.35 7.26
CA GLU A 108 2.91 16.76 8.20
C GLU A 108 4.33 16.81 7.59
N LEU A 109 4.49 17.11 6.29
CA LEU A 109 5.78 17.06 5.61
C LEU A 109 6.85 17.96 6.26
N GLU A 110 6.47 19.12 6.78
CA GLU A 110 7.42 20.09 7.35
C GLU A 110 7.93 19.71 8.74
N ASN A 111 7.09 19.06 9.55
CA ASN A 111 7.39 18.73 10.95
C ASN A 111 7.54 17.23 11.21
N ALA A 112 7.50 16.40 10.17
CA ALA A 112 7.61 14.95 10.27
C ALA A 112 8.93 14.54 10.95
N ASN A 113 8.80 13.89 12.10
CA ASN A 113 9.92 13.25 12.79
C ASN A 113 9.93 11.74 12.52
N THR A 114 10.63 11.35 11.46
CA THR A 114 10.73 9.95 11.02
C THR A 114 11.69 9.10 11.86
N SER A 115 12.36 9.66 12.87
CA SER A 115 13.17 8.85 13.82
C SER A 115 12.31 7.92 14.69
N HIS A 116 11.01 8.19 14.79
CA HIS A 116 10.03 7.35 15.47
C HIS A 116 9.28 6.40 14.52
N SER A 117 9.69 6.31 13.25
CA SER A 117 9.08 5.39 12.28
C SER A 117 9.13 3.95 12.79
N GLN A 118 8.10 3.19 12.45
CA GLN A 118 8.02 1.76 12.71
C GLN A 118 8.01 0.99 11.40
N TYR A 119 8.01 -0.34 11.49
CA TYR A 119 7.98 -1.22 10.34
C TYR A 119 6.78 -2.15 10.40
N VAL A 120 6.20 -2.43 9.23
CA VAL A 120 5.18 -3.46 9.03
C VAL A 120 5.77 -4.49 8.07
N TRP A 121 5.98 -5.71 8.55
CA TRP A 121 6.53 -6.81 7.76
C TRP A 121 5.48 -7.88 7.69
N LEU A 122 5.05 -8.24 6.48
CA LEU A 122 3.98 -9.22 6.28
C LEU A 122 4.31 -10.17 5.12
N PRO A 123 3.91 -11.44 5.22
CA PRO A 123 4.07 -12.41 4.14
C PRO A 123 3.17 -12.05 2.95
N ILE A 124 3.67 -12.30 1.74
CA ILE A 124 2.92 -12.17 0.49
C ILE A 124 2.47 -13.55 0.04
N HIS A 125 1.15 -13.74 -0.05
CA HIS A 125 0.52 -14.92 -0.63
C HIS A 125 0.35 -14.73 -2.13
N ILE A 126 1.09 -15.53 -2.92
CA ILE A 126 1.04 -15.48 -4.38
C ILE A 126 0.07 -16.56 -4.88
N THR A 127 -1.02 -16.13 -5.50
CA THR A 127 -1.97 -17.03 -6.17
C THR A 127 -1.66 -17.05 -7.68
N PRO A 128 -1.48 -18.24 -8.29
CA PRO A 128 -1.22 -18.33 -9.72
C PRO A 128 -2.42 -17.85 -10.55
N PRO A 129 -2.21 -17.55 -11.85
CA PRO A 129 -3.29 -17.23 -12.77
C PRO A 129 -4.45 -18.23 -12.73
N SER A 130 -5.67 -17.71 -12.83
CA SER A 130 -6.91 -18.47 -12.90
C SER A 130 -7.90 -17.81 -13.86
N GLU A 131 -9.03 -18.46 -14.14
CA GLU A 131 -10.08 -17.90 -15.03
C GLU A 131 -10.58 -16.52 -14.60
N THR A 132 -10.59 -16.24 -13.29
CA THR A 132 -11.03 -14.95 -12.73
C THR A 132 -9.90 -13.95 -12.53
N HIS A 133 -8.65 -14.41 -12.56
CA HIS A 133 -7.45 -13.59 -12.32
C HIS A 133 -6.34 -14.01 -13.29
N SER A 134 -6.41 -13.54 -14.53
CA SER A 134 -5.51 -13.95 -15.62
C SER A 134 -4.03 -13.69 -15.37
N MET A 135 -3.70 -12.73 -14.50
CA MET A 135 -2.34 -12.36 -14.11
C MET A 135 -1.93 -12.90 -12.74
N GLY A 136 -2.77 -13.73 -12.10
CA GLY A 136 -2.61 -14.15 -10.71
C GLY A 136 -2.95 -13.05 -9.72
N ARG A 137 -2.64 -13.27 -8.45
CA ARG A 137 -2.82 -12.27 -7.37
C ARG A 137 -1.69 -12.29 -6.37
N ASN A 138 -1.42 -11.12 -5.80
CA ASN A 138 -0.67 -10.99 -4.56
C ASN A 138 -1.65 -10.61 -3.45
N SER A 139 -1.57 -11.27 -2.30
CA SER A 139 -2.39 -10.96 -1.14
C SER A 139 -1.52 -10.82 0.10
N ILE A 140 -1.72 -9.73 0.84
CA ILE A 140 -1.06 -9.40 2.09
C ILE A 140 -2.17 -9.35 3.14
N ILE A 141 -2.06 -10.20 4.15
CA ILE A 141 -3.04 -10.33 5.24
C ILE A 141 -2.37 -9.84 6.51
N TRP A 142 -3.11 -9.12 7.36
CA TRP A 142 -2.61 -8.67 8.65
C TRP A 142 -2.41 -9.86 9.61
N TYR A 143 -1.29 -9.84 10.33
CA TYR A 143 -1.01 -10.75 11.44
C TYR A 143 -0.49 -9.91 12.61
N ASP A 144 -1.14 -10.00 13.78
CA ASP A 144 -0.69 -9.28 15.00
C ASP A 144 0.73 -9.68 15.41
N SER A 145 1.08 -10.94 15.18
CA SER A 145 2.43 -11.48 15.25
C SER A 145 2.52 -12.73 14.39
N TRP A 146 3.69 -13.02 13.84
CA TRP A 146 3.92 -14.18 12.99
C TRP A 146 5.41 -14.55 12.97
N LYS A 147 5.70 -15.77 12.51
CA LYS A 147 7.05 -16.24 12.24
C LYS A 147 7.13 -16.81 10.82
N TRP A 148 8.29 -16.74 10.18
CA TRP A 148 8.42 -17.25 8.82
C TRP A 148 8.23 -18.78 8.76
N GLU A 149 8.51 -19.48 9.86
CA GLU A 149 8.25 -20.90 10.05
C GLU A 149 6.77 -21.29 9.96
N ASP A 150 5.85 -20.32 10.11
CA ASP A 150 4.41 -20.58 9.98
C ASP A 150 3.98 -20.77 8.51
N PHE A 151 4.88 -20.50 7.55
CA PHE A 151 4.61 -20.47 6.10
C PHE A 151 5.49 -21.42 5.28
N VAL A 152 6.16 -22.39 5.92
CA VAL A 152 7.08 -23.36 5.29
C VAL A 152 6.62 -24.80 5.40
#